data_AF-A0A3P7K922-F1
#
_entry.id   AF-A0A3P7K922-F1
#
_cell.length_a   1.000
_cell.length_b   1.000
_cell.length_c   1.000
_cell.angle_alpha   90.00
_cell.angle_beta   90.00
_cell.angle_gamma   90.00
#
_symmetry.space_group_name_H-M   'P 1'
#
loop_
_entity.id
_entity.type
_entity.pdbx_description
1 polymer ?
#
loop_
_entity_poly.entity_id
_entity_poly.type
_entity_poly.pdbx_seq_one_letter_code
_entity_poly.pdbx_strand_id
1 'polypeptide(L)'
;MAMTAPGDGRILSGVLIRRNFNYHLMHADDLSAYTDLSNSILTQRESVFYSGTIALLLHNLQQVAGDVNCDEIDSKDTSDPTHIIKLFDERIRVLVYYPQHVAIIEWTSNPVSDMFADATLAAILHAQTNPVPDKNLAKWNVKPNEVECLIKTLTELCGDKAVIGKTANAIELKVDGKEAKIDLDTMHISCTDQLLHHLISSVCQKMMNSLLPVCNLTVVK
;
A
#
# COMPACT_ATOMS: atom_id res chain seq x y z
N MET A 1 -12.10 -28.93 -12.77
CA MET A 1 -12.33 -28.75 -14.22
C MET A 1 -12.49 -27.27 -14.46
N ALA A 2 -12.02 -26.72 -15.59
CA ALA A 2 -12.33 -25.35 -15.96
C ALA A 2 -13.86 -25.17 -16.00
N MET A 3 -14.43 -24.59 -14.94
CA MET A 3 -15.88 -24.45 -14.74
C MET A 3 -16.48 -23.39 -15.68
N THR A 4 -15.65 -22.70 -16.45
CA THR A 4 -16.04 -21.65 -17.38
C THR A 4 -15.53 -21.97 -18.78
N ALA A 5 -16.43 -21.96 -19.76
CA ALA A 5 -16.06 -22.04 -21.17
C ALA A 5 -15.18 -20.83 -21.53
N PRO A 6 -14.11 -21.01 -22.31
CA PRO A 6 -13.29 -19.90 -22.76
C PRO A 6 -14.09 -18.97 -23.69
N GLY A 7 -13.99 -17.67 -23.45
CA GLY A 7 -14.50 -16.63 -24.34
C GLY A 7 -13.43 -16.17 -25.33
N ASP A 8 -13.86 -15.60 -26.45
CA ASP A 8 -12.95 -15.10 -27.49
C ASP A 8 -12.01 -14.01 -26.93
N GLY A 9 -10.72 -14.06 -27.28
CA GLY A 9 -9.69 -13.15 -26.77
C GLY A 9 -9.19 -13.40 -25.34
N ARG A 10 -9.72 -14.40 -24.61
CA ARG A 10 -9.26 -14.70 -23.24
C ARG A 10 -7.96 -15.51 -23.26
N ILE A 11 -6.94 -15.02 -22.55
CA ILE A 11 -5.69 -15.77 -22.33
C ILE A 11 -6.00 -17.02 -21.50
N LEU A 12 -5.69 -18.20 -22.03
CA LEU A 12 -5.74 -19.47 -21.31
C LEU A 12 -4.43 -19.65 -20.52
N SER A 13 -4.54 -19.73 -19.20
CA SER A 13 -3.42 -20.01 -18.30
C SER A 13 -3.76 -21.20 -17.39
N GLY A 14 -2.75 -21.98 -17.03
CA GLY A 14 -2.91 -23.17 -16.20
C GLY A 14 -1.67 -24.05 -16.17
N VAL A 15 -1.77 -25.16 -15.44
CA VAL A 15 -0.75 -26.20 -15.34
C VAL A 15 -1.02 -27.24 -16.43
N LEU A 16 -0.03 -27.49 -17.29
CA LEU A 16 -0.12 -28.52 -18.33
C LEU A 16 0.38 -29.86 -17.77
N ILE A 17 -0.51 -30.83 -17.66
CA ILE A 17 -0.23 -32.17 -17.13
C ILE A 17 -0.19 -33.14 -18.31
N ARG A 18 0.90 -33.90 -18.42
CA ARG A 18 1.05 -34.98 -19.40
C ARG A 18 0.88 -36.33 -18.72
N ARG A 19 -0.13 -37.11 -19.14
CA ARG A 19 -0.30 -38.51 -18.75
C ARG A 19 -0.18 -39.38 -20.00
N ASN A 20 0.94 -40.10 -20.11
CA ASN A 20 1.36 -40.84 -21.31
C ASN A 20 1.50 -39.92 -22.55
N PHE A 21 0.57 -40.03 -23.50
CA PHE A 21 0.52 -39.23 -24.73
C PHE A 21 -0.60 -38.16 -24.70
N ASN A 22 -1.39 -38.09 -23.62
CA ASN A 22 -2.47 -37.12 -23.46
C ASN A 22 -1.99 -35.94 -22.62
N TYR A 23 -2.42 -34.74 -23.02
CA TYR A 23 -2.14 -33.49 -22.32
C TYR A 23 -3.45 -32.90 -21.79
N HIS A 24 -3.44 -32.47 -20.54
CA HIS A 24 -4.57 -31.82 -19.88
C HIS A 24 -4.09 -30.48 -19.33
N LEU A 25 -4.73 -29.39 -19.73
CA LEU A 25 -4.51 -28.06 -19.14
C LEU A 25 -5.50 -27.87 -17.99
N MET A 26 -5.02 -27.59 -16.79
CA MET A 26 -5.83 -27.53 -15.56
C MET A 26 -5.48 -26.32 -14.70
N HIS A 27 -6.39 -25.93 -13.81
CA HIS A 27 -6.05 -24.95 -12.75
C HIS A 27 -5.15 -25.63 -11.70
N ALA A 28 -4.23 -24.89 -11.07
CA ALA A 28 -3.31 -25.45 -10.08
C ALA A 28 -4.04 -26.10 -8.91
N ASP A 29 -5.19 -25.54 -8.50
CA ASP A 29 -6.02 -26.07 -7.40
C ASP A 29 -6.65 -27.44 -7.71
N ASP A 30 -6.85 -27.76 -8.99
CA ASP A 30 -7.43 -29.04 -9.44
C ASP A 30 -6.39 -30.18 -9.52
N LEU A 31 -5.10 -29.87 -9.31
CA LEU A 31 -3.99 -30.80 -9.55
C LEU A 31 -4.10 -32.08 -8.71
N SER A 32 -4.52 -31.96 -7.45
CA SER A 32 -4.69 -33.08 -6.51
C SER A 32 -5.86 -34.01 -6.86
N ALA A 33 -6.82 -33.54 -7.66
CA ALA A 33 -7.95 -34.37 -8.10
C ALA A 33 -7.60 -35.27 -9.29
N TYR A 34 -6.52 -34.98 -10.02
CA TYR A 34 -6.17 -35.65 -11.28
C TYR A 34 -4.77 -36.29 -11.28
N THR A 35 -3.96 -35.98 -10.28
CA THR A 35 -2.62 -36.51 -10.10
C THR A 35 -2.41 -36.88 -8.63
N ASP A 36 -1.45 -37.75 -8.36
CA ASP A 36 -1.03 -38.06 -6.99
C ASP A 36 -0.18 -36.92 -6.37
N LEU A 37 -0.10 -35.75 -7.02
CA LEU A 37 0.58 -34.58 -6.50
C LEU A 37 -0.32 -33.88 -5.47
N SER A 38 0.16 -33.80 -4.25
CA SER A 38 -0.47 -33.01 -3.19
C SER A 38 -0.06 -31.54 -3.32
N ASN A 39 -1.05 -30.63 -3.34
CA ASN A 39 -0.79 -29.21 -3.12
C ASN A 39 -0.55 -28.98 -1.62
N SER A 40 0.53 -28.29 -1.27
CA SER A 40 0.83 -27.89 0.11
C SER A 40 0.89 -26.38 0.19
N ILE A 41 0.16 -25.81 1.15
CA ILE A 41 0.22 -24.38 1.48
C ILE A 41 1.04 -24.27 2.75
N LEU A 42 2.16 -23.55 2.70
CA LEU A 42 2.98 -23.27 3.87
C LEU A 42 2.54 -21.95 4.48
N THR A 43 1.94 -21.99 5.66
CA THR A 43 1.65 -20.78 6.45
C THR A 43 2.73 -20.61 7.50
N GLN A 44 3.26 -19.39 7.63
CA GLN A 44 4.27 -19.05 8.62
C GLN A 44 3.71 -18.05 9.63
N ARG A 45 4.23 -18.16 10.85
CA ARG A 45 3.93 -17.26 11.95
C ARG A 45 5.23 -16.88 12.64
N GLU A 46 5.42 -15.59 12.85
CA GLU A 46 6.57 -15.05 13.57
C GLU A 46 6.10 -14.15 14.69
N SER A 47 6.52 -14.47 15.92
CA SER A 47 6.17 -13.70 17.12
C SER A 47 7.31 -12.76 17.48
N VAL A 48 6.99 -11.48 17.62
CA VAL A 48 7.96 -10.42 17.91
C VAL A 48 7.49 -9.66 19.14
N PHE A 49 8.43 -9.31 20.02
CA PHE A 49 8.11 -8.44 21.15
C PHE A 49 7.79 -7.03 20.67
N TYR A 50 6.65 -6.50 21.11
CA TYR A 50 6.23 -5.13 20.81
C TYR A 50 5.48 -4.51 21.98
N SER A 51 6.02 -3.42 22.53
CA SER A 51 5.46 -2.72 23.69
C SER A 51 5.06 -1.27 23.39
N GLY A 52 5.19 -0.82 22.13
CA GLY A 52 4.80 0.51 21.69
C GLY A 52 3.28 0.67 21.54
N THR A 53 2.83 1.90 21.28
CA THR A 53 1.41 2.20 21.06
C THR A 53 0.94 1.69 19.70
N ILE A 54 -0.36 1.37 19.59
CA ILE A 54 -0.94 0.96 18.29
C ILE A 54 -0.78 2.05 17.23
N ALA A 55 -0.86 3.33 17.62
CA ALA A 55 -0.67 4.46 16.71
C ALA A 55 0.76 4.47 16.11
N LEU A 56 1.78 4.21 16.93
CA LEU A 56 3.15 4.12 16.47
C LEU A 56 3.37 2.92 15.55
N LEU A 57 2.78 1.77 15.89
CA LEU A 57 2.83 0.58 15.04
C LEU A 57 2.25 0.85 13.65
N LEU A 58 1.03 1.39 13.61
CA LEU A 58 0.34 1.71 12.36
C LEU A 58 1.11 2.73 11.53
N HIS A 59 1.65 3.78 12.16
CA HIS A 59 2.49 4.77 11.47
C HIS A 59 3.69 4.13 10.77
N ASN A 60 4.37 3.17 11.40
CA ASN A 60 5.53 2.51 10.80
C ASN A 60 5.12 1.51 9.71
N LEU A 61 4.04 0.76 9.91
CA LEU A 61 3.51 -0.15 8.88
C LEU A 61 3.08 0.60 7.61
N GLN A 62 2.55 1.82 7.75
CA GLN A 62 2.18 2.67 6.61
C GLN A 62 3.38 3.14 5.77
N GLN A 63 4.59 3.12 6.32
CA GLN A 63 5.79 3.47 5.55
C GLN A 63 6.21 2.34 4.60
N VAL A 64 5.76 1.11 4.84
CA VAL A 64 6.07 -0.06 4.01
C VAL A 64 4.91 -0.50 3.12
N ALA A 65 3.66 -0.20 3.52
CA ALA A 65 2.45 -0.55 2.77
C ALA A 65 1.44 0.61 2.73
N GLY A 66 0.86 0.88 1.55
CA GLY A 66 -0.13 1.94 1.37
C GLY A 66 -1.55 1.57 1.79
N ASP A 67 -1.81 0.29 2.04
CA ASP A 67 -3.12 -0.32 2.21
C ASP A 67 -3.30 -0.97 3.59
N VAL A 68 -2.62 -0.41 4.60
CA VAL A 68 -2.78 -0.86 5.99
C VAL A 68 -4.23 -0.64 6.44
N ASN A 69 -4.85 -1.69 6.98
CA ASN A 69 -6.13 -1.65 7.66
C ASN A 69 -6.01 -2.25 9.06
N CYS A 70 -6.73 -1.73 10.05
CA CYS A 70 -6.65 -2.14 11.44
C CYS A 70 -8.05 -2.29 12.03
N ASP A 71 -8.35 -3.51 12.49
CA ASP A 71 -9.57 -3.85 13.19
C ASP A 71 -9.26 -4.03 14.69
N GLU A 72 -9.94 -3.29 15.56
CA GLU A 72 -9.90 -3.52 17.01
C GLU A 72 -10.88 -4.64 17.38
N ILE A 73 -10.42 -5.57 18.20
CA ILE A 73 -11.20 -6.75 18.61
C ILE A 73 -11.69 -6.54 20.03
N ASP A 74 -13.00 -6.39 20.19
CA ASP A 74 -13.67 -6.36 21.49
C ASP A 74 -13.90 -7.80 21.98
N SER A 75 -12.82 -8.42 22.46
CA SER A 75 -12.87 -9.71 23.16
C SER A 75 -12.41 -9.56 24.61
N LYS A 76 -13.09 -10.26 25.51
CA LYS A 76 -12.68 -10.38 26.92
C LYS A 76 -11.68 -11.51 27.14
N ASP A 77 -11.45 -12.35 26.13
CA ASP A 77 -10.48 -13.43 26.21
C ASP A 77 -9.08 -12.89 25.91
N THR A 78 -8.15 -13.07 26.85
CA THR A 78 -6.75 -12.65 26.68
C THR A 78 -5.96 -13.49 25.68
N SER A 79 -6.52 -14.62 25.22
CA SER A 79 -5.96 -15.45 24.15
C SER A 79 -6.35 -14.98 22.74
N ASP A 80 -7.28 -14.03 22.65
CA ASP A 80 -7.59 -13.32 21.41
C ASP A 80 -6.66 -12.11 21.22
N PRO A 81 -6.30 -11.78 19.97
CA PRO A 81 -5.58 -10.55 19.70
C PRO A 81 -6.48 -9.34 20.01
N THR A 82 -5.89 -8.26 20.51
CA THR A 82 -6.61 -6.99 20.70
C THR A 82 -6.79 -6.23 19.40
N HIS A 83 -5.88 -6.41 18.43
CA HIS A 83 -5.99 -5.80 17.11
C HIS A 83 -5.56 -6.79 16.03
N ILE A 84 -6.20 -6.70 14.86
CA ILE A 84 -5.80 -7.39 13.64
C ILE A 84 -5.48 -6.33 12.59
N ILE A 85 -4.23 -6.27 12.17
CA ILE A 85 -3.76 -5.37 11.13
C ILE A 85 -3.55 -6.18 9.85
N LYS A 86 -4.11 -5.73 8.73
CA LYS A 86 -3.91 -6.33 7.41
C LYS A 86 -3.21 -5.35 6.49
N LEU A 87 -2.31 -5.85 5.66
CA LEU A 87 -1.53 -5.06 4.71
C LEU A 87 -1.10 -5.92 3.51
N PHE A 88 -0.68 -5.26 2.43
CA PHE A 88 -0.27 -5.90 1.17
C PHE A 88 -1.38 -6.79 0.57
N ASP A 89 -2.56 -6.22 0.36
CA ASP A 89 -3.74 -6.89 -0.20
C ASP A 89 -4.12 -8.13 0.62
N GLU A 90 -4.16 -7.95 1.95
CA GLU A 90 -4.50 -8.98 2.94
C GLU A 90 -3.54 -10.18 2.98
N ARG A 91 -2.38 -10.11 2.30
CA ARG A 91 -1.39 -11.21 2.27
C ARG A 91 -0.66 -11.38 3.59
N ILE A 92 -0.51 -10.29 4.34
CA ILE A 92 0.11 -10.26 5.66
C ILE A 92 -0.95 -9.87 6.69
N ARG A 93 -0.99 -10.59 7.80
CA ARG A 93 -1.76 -10.25 8.99
C ARG A 93 -0.84 -10.06 10.18
N VAL A 94 -1.01 -8.97 10.93
CA VAL A 94 -0.33 -8.74 12.21
C VAL A 94 -1.37 -8.81 13.33
N LEU A 95 -1.26 -9.83 14.16
CA LEU A 95 -2.10 -10.05 15.33
C LEU A 95 -1.41 -9.42 16.55
N VAL A 96 -2.00 -8.39 17.12
CA VAL A 96 -1.42 -7.67 18.26
C VAL A 96 -2.06 -8.17 19.55
N TYR A 97 -1.22 -8.65 20.46
CA TYR A 97 -1.57 -9.09 21.81
C TYR A 97 -1.03 -8.07 22.81
N TYR A 98 -1.75 -6.95 22.94
CA TYR A 98 -1.26 -5.79 23.68
C TYR A 98 -0.92 -6.07 25.17
N PRO A 99 -1.75 -6.81 25.94
CA PRO A 99 -1.42 -7.16 27.33
C PRO A 99 -0.16 -8.02 27.46
N GLN A 100 0.18 -8.80 26.44
CA GLN A 100 1.35 -9.70 26.41
C GLN A 100 2.58 -9.06 25.76
N HIS A 101 2.45 -7.85 25.20
CA HIS A 101 3.50 -7.16 24.43
C HIS A 101 4.05 -8.01 23.28
N VAL A 102 3.16 -8.68 22.54
CA VAL A 102 3.53 -9.50 21.38
C VAL A 102 2.76 -9.04 20.14
N ALA A 103 3.47 -8.91 19.03
CA ALA A 103 2.89 -8.84 17.69
C ALA A 103 3.25 -10.12 16.94
N ILE A 104 2.26 -10.79 16.36
CA ILE A 104 2.46 -12.00 15.56
C ILE A 104 2.19 -11.67 14.09
N ILE A 105 3.20 -11.81 13.25
CA ILE A 105 3.06 -11.72 11.80
C ILE A 105 2.65 -13.10 11.27
N GLU A 106 1.62 -13.17 10.45
CA GLU A 106 1.12 -14.40 9.83
C GLU A 106 0.92 -14.20 8.32
N TRP A 107 1.44 -15.14 7.52
CA TRP A 107 1.35 -15.10 6.05
C TRP A 107 1.43 -16.48 5.42
N THR A 108 1.00 -16.58 4.16
CA THR A 108 1.26 -17.77 3.31
C THR A 108 2.60 -17.58 2.60
N SER A 109 3.54 -18.48 2.84
CA SER A 109 4.92 -18.41 2.34
C SER A 109 4.99 -18.56 0.83
N ASN A 110 5.68 -17.60 0.21
CA ASN A 110 6.12 -17.58 -1.17
C ASN A 110 7.11 -16.40 -1.31
N PRO A 111 7.95 -16.36 -2.37
CA PRO A 111 9.01 -15.34 -2.46
C PRO A 111 8.54 -13.88 -2.33
N VAL A 112 7.31 -13.58 -2.75
CA VAL A 112 6.75 -12.21 -2.65
C VAL A 112 6.22 -11.94 -1.25
N SER A 113 5.40 -12.84 -0.71
CA SER A 113 4.86 -12.68 0.65
C SER A 113 5.94 -12.77 1.73
N ASP A 114 7.01 -13.53 1.52
CA ASP A 114 8.14 -13.61 2.44
C ASP A 114 8.87 -12.25 2.51
N MET A 115 9.07 -11.59 1.36
CA MET A 115 9.62 -10.24 1.31
C MET A 115 8.70 -9.22 1.99
N PHE A 116 7.38 -9.35 1.85
CA PHE A 116 6.42 -8.50 2.56
C PHE A 116 6.43 -8.74 4.07
N ALA A 117 6.59 -9.99 4.50
CA ALA A 117 6.74 -10.33 5.91
C ALA A 117 8.03 -9.73 6.50
N ASP A 118 9.17 -9.82 5.80
CA ASP A 118 10.43 -9.20 6.21
C ASP A 118 10.31 -7.67 6.36
N ALA A 119 9.65 -7.00 5.40
CA ALA A 119 9.38 -5.57 5.46
C ALA A 119 8.47 -5.20 6.65
N THR A 120 7.45 -6.03 6.91
CA THR A 120 6.55 -5.88 8.07
C THR A 120 7.32 -6.03 9.38
N LEU A 121 8.16 -7.06 9.50
CA LEU A 121 9.03 -7.29 10.66
C LEU A 121 9.95 -6.11 10.90
N ALA A 122 10.61 -5.61 9.85
CA ALA A 122 11.49 -4.45 9.94
C ALA A 122 10.74 -3.20 10.45
N ALA A 123 9.51 -2.97 9.99
CA ALA A 123 8.67 -1.87 10.47
C ALA A 123 8.28 -2.00 11.95
N ILE A 124 7.94 -3.22 12.42
CA ILE A 124 7.64 -3.51 13.83
C ILE A 124 8.89 -3.26 14.70
N LEU A 125 10.04 -3.78 14.28
CA LEU A 125 11.32 -3.60 15.00
C LEU A 125 11.74 -2.13 15.02
N HIS A 126 11.51 -1.39 13.93
CA HIS A 126 11.78 0.04 13.86
C HIS A 126 10.88 0.81 14.83
N ALA A 127 9.58 0.52 14.87
CA ALA A 127 8.65 1.11 15.83
C ALA A 127 9.05 0.83 17.28
N GLN A 128 9.52 -0.39 17.58
CA GLN A 128 9.98 -0.78 18.91
C GLN A 128 11.27 -0.08 19.32
N THR A 129 12.22 0.09 18.39
CA THR A 129 13.57 0.62 18.67
C THR A 129 13.59 2.16 18.68
N ASN A 130 12.71 2.80 17.90
CA ASN A 130 12.66 4.24 17.72
C ASN A 130 11.28 4.80 18.14
N PRO A 131 10.95 4.81 19.44
CA PRO A 131 9.65 5.27 19.91
C PRO A 131 9.47 6.77 19.66
N VAL A 132 8.37 7.13 19.00
CA VAL A 132 7.96 8.52 18.77
C VAL A 132 6.69 8.78 19.58
N PRO A 133 6.59 9.91 20.33
CA PRO A 133 5.38 10.24 21.07
C PRO A 133 4.16 10.39 20.14
N ASP A 134 3.01 9.83 20.54
CA ASP A 134 1.78 9.85 19.74
C ASP A 134 1.36 11.24 19.25
N LYS A 135 1.61 12.30 20.04
CA LYS A 135 1.33 13.69 19.66
C LYS A 135 2.10 14.19 18.42
N ASN A 136 3.22 13.53 18.08
CA ASN A 136 4.05 13.84 16.93
C ASN A 136 3.73 12.94 15.73
N LEU A 137 2.83 11.97 15.90
CA LEU A 137 2.41 11.08 14.82
C LEU A 137 1.26 11.71 14.05
N ALA A 138 1.30 11.57 12.73
CA ALA A 138 0.13 11.83 11.90
C ALA A 138 -0.98 10.82 12.23
N LYS A 139 -2.25 11.22 12.04
CA LYS A 139 -3.37 10.28 12.18
C LYS A 139 -3.32 9.25 11.07
N TRP A 140 -3.21 7.97 11.43
CA TRP A 140 -3.02 6.88 10.47
C TRP A 140 -4.16 6.76 9.45
N ASN A 141 -5.42 6.95 9.85
CA ASN A 141 -6.58 6.78 8.96
C ASN A 141 -7.02 8.06 8.23
N VAL A 142 -6.18 9.10 8.18
CA VAL A 142 -6.49 10.33 7.44
C VAL A 142 -5.74 10.29 6.12
N LYS A 143 -6.47 10.05 5.02
CA LYS A 143 -5.88 10.22 3.69
C LYS A 143 -5.50 11.69 3.51
N PRO A 144 -4.24 12.00 3.19
CA PRO A 144 -3.83 13.36 2.91
C PRO A 144 -4.63 13.90 1.74
N ASN A 145 -5.14 15.13 1.88
CA ASN A 145 -5.80 15.82 0.78
C ASN A 145 -4.73 16.21 -0.25
N GLU A 146 -4.68 15.50 -1.37
CA GLU A 146 -3.67 15.67 -2.41
C GLU A 146 -3.55 17.12 -2.86
N VAL A 147 -4.69 17.81 -3.01
CA VAL A 147 -4.74 19.21 -3.43
C VAL A 147 -4.14 20.14 -2.36
N GLU A 148 -4.43 19.87 -1.10
CA GLU A 148 -3.90 20.68 0.02
C GLU A 148 -2.40 20.46 0.20
N CYS A 149 -1.94 19.21 0.09
CA CYS A 149 -0.51 18.88 0.06
C CYS A 149 0.19 19.62 -1.07
N LEU A 150 -0.38 19.62 -2.27
CA LEU A 150 0.22 20.28 -3.43
C LEU A 150 0.34 21.79 -3.21
N ILE A 151 -0.72 22.43 -2.74
CA ILE A 151 -0.71 23.87 -2.43
C ILE A 151 0.36 24.18 -1.38
N LYS A 152 0.45 23.38 -0.31
CA LYS A 152 1.42 23.60 0.76
C LYS A 152 2.85 23.44 0.27
N THR A 153 3.15 22.37 -0.49
CA THR A 153 4.47 22.14 -1.06
C THR A 153 4.85 23.24 -2.06
N LEU A 154 3.92 23.68 -2.92
CA LEU A 154 4.19 24.78 -3.85
C LEU A 154 4.45 26.10 -3.12
N THR A 155 3.73 26.36 -2.02
CA THR A 155 3.95 27.54 -1.16
C THR A 155 5.35 27.51 -0.55
N GLU A 156 5.75 26.36 0.01
CA GLU A 156 7.08 26.19 0.62
C GLU A 156 8.22 26.32 -0.40
N LEU A 157 8.04 25.82 -1.63
CA LEU A 157 9.07 25.85 -2.68
C LEU A 157 9.19 27.19 -3.39
N CYS A 158 8.07 27.88 -3.62
CA CYS A 158 8.06 29.17 -4.30
C CYS A 158 8.30 30.36 -3.35
N GLY A 159 8.20 30.12 -2.04
CA GLY A 159 8.45 31.09 -0.98
C GLY A 159 7.35 32.15 -0.85
N ASP A 160 7.56 33.10 0.06
CA ASP A 160 6.55 34.07 0.51
C ASP A 160 6.02 35.03 -0.57
N LYS A 161 6.70 35.11 -1.72
CA LYS A 161 6.29 35.96 -2.86
C LYS A 161 5.29 35.27 -3.78
N ALA A 162 5.05 33.98 -3.59
CA ALA A 162 4.12 33.21 -4.38
C ALA A 162 2.68 33.49 -3.95
N VAL A 163 1.84 33.82 -4.92
CA VAL A 163 0.38 33.88 -4.72
C VAL A 163 -0.20 32.60 -5.29
N ILE A 164 -0.75 31.76 -4.41
CA ILE A 164 -1.39 30.49 -4.79
C ILE A 164 -2.89 30.58 -4.50
N GLY A 165 -3.70 30.43 -5.53
CA GLY A 165 -5.15 30.36 -5.46
C GLY A 165 -5.67 28.97 -5.80
N LYS A 166 -6.75 28.55 -5.14
CA LYS A 166 -7.49 27.34 -5.50
C LYS A 166 -8.84 27.76 -6.08
N THR A 167 -9.10 27.31 -7.30
CA THR A 167 -10.43 27.36 -7.95
C THR A 167 -11.07 25.97 -7.86
N ALA A 168 -12.34 25.83 -8.26
CA ALA A 168 -13.06 24.55 -8.21
C ALA A 168 -12.32 23.40 -8.95
N ASN A 169 -11.66 23.70 -10.07
CA ASN A 169 -10.99 22.69 -10.90
C ASN A 169 -9.51 22.95 -11.20
N ALA A 170 -8.91 23.94 -10.55
CA ALA A 170 -7.53 24.31 -10.85
C ALA A 170 -6.81 24.95 -9.66
N ILE A 171 -5.49 24.81 -9.64
CA ILE A 171 -4.59 25.60 -8.80
C ILE A 171 -3.94 26.66 -9.70
N GLU A 172 -4.04 27.92 -9.30
CA GLU A 172 -3.43 29.06 -9.99
C GLU A 172 -2.27 29.58 -9.14
N LEU A 173 -1.10 29.73 -9.77
CA LEU A 173 0.14 30.12 -9.11
C LEU A 173 0.73 31.32 -9.85
N LYS A 174 1.09 32.36 -9.09
CA LYS A 174 1.82 33.52 -9.60
C LYS A 174 3.07 33.78 -8.77
N VAL A 175 4.23 33.74 -9.43
CA VAL A 175 5.55 33.92 -8.80
C VAL A 175 6.41 34.78 -9.71
N ASP A 176 6.99 35.86 -9.19
CA ASP A 176 7.89 36.76 -9.93
C ASP A 176 7.35 37.22 -11.30
N GLY A 177 6.04 37.49 -11.37
CA GLY A 177 5.36 37.93 -12.60
C GLY A 177 5.07 36.81 -13.61
N LYS A 178 5.46 35.57 -13.33
CA LYS A 178 5.13 34.37 -14.11
C LYS A 178 3.87 33.74 -13.57
N GLU A 179 3.04 33.20 -14.46
CA GLU A 179 1.75 32.59 -14.12
C GLU A 179 1.75 31.12 -14.52
N ALA A 180 1.17 30.28 -13.67
CA ALA A 180 0.99 28.87 -13.91
C ALA A 180 -0.40 28.43 -13.44
N LYS A 181 -0.96 27.43 -14.12
CA LYS A 181 -2.24 26.82 -13.83
C LYS A 181 -2.11 25.31 -13.89
N ILE A 182 -2.59 24.63 -12.86
CA ILE A 182 -2.62 23.17 -12.75
C ILE A 182 -4.08 22.76 -12.77
N ASP A 183 -4.50 22.00 -13.77
CA ASP A 183 -5.83 21.40 -13.85
C ASP A 183 -5.92 20.18 -12.93
N LEU A 184 -6.90 20.14 -12.03
CA LEU A 184 -6.98 19.10 -10.98
C LEU A 184 -7.51 17.76 -11.49
N ASP A 185 -8.26 17.74 -12.60
CA ASP A 185 -8.81 16.51 -13.18
C ASP A 185 -7.77 15.81 -14.06
N THR A 186 -7.05 16.59 -14.88
CA THR A 186 -6.11 16.07 -15.88
C THR A 186 -4.66 16.11 -15.43
N MET A 187 -4.36 16.81 -14.32
CA MET A 187 -3.00 17.16 -13.89
C MET A 187 -2.20 17.91 -14.97
N HIS A 188 -2.87 18.53 -15.94
CA HIS A 188 -2.22 19.30 -16.99
C HIS A 188 -1.73 20.66 -16.45
N ILE A 189 -0.49 21.01 -16.77
CA ILE A 189 0.16 22.24 -16.30
C ILE A 189 0.31 23.21 -17.48
N SER A 190 -0.31 24.37 -17.37
CA SER A 190 -0.12 25.50 -18.28
C SER A 190 0.72 26.57 -17.58
N CYS A 191 1.80 27.04 -18.20
CA CYS A 191 2.66 28.04 -17.56
C CYS A 191 3.26 28.99 -18.59
N THR A 192 3.45 30.25 -18.19
CA THR A 192 4.06 31.28 -19.03
C THR A 192 5.59 31.13 -19.17
N ASP A 193 6.22 30.31 -18.32
CA ASP A 193 7.68 30.16 -18.25
C ASP A 193 8.09 28.69 -18.16
N GLN A 194 9.11 28.33 -18.93
CA GLN A 194 9.54 26.93 -19.06
C GLN A 194 10.21 26.39 -17.79
N LEU A 195 10.97 27.21 -17.06
CA LEU A 195 11.62 26.77 -15.82
C LEU A 195 10.59 26.53 -14.71
N LEU A 196 9.63 27.45 -14.57
CA LEU A 196 8.51 27.29 -13.64
C LEU A 196 7.65 26.07 -14.00
N HIS A 197 7.39 25.85 -15.30
CA HIS A 197 6.71 24.62 -15.76
C HIS A 197 7.45 23.35 -15.32
N HIS A 198 8.77 23.28 -15.55
CA HIS A 198 9.58 22.12 -15.14
C HIS A 198 9.59 21.91 -13.62
N LEU A 199 9.67 22.98 -12.84
CA LEU A 199 9.60 22.91 -11.38
C LEU A 199 8.27 22.31 -10.93
N ILE A 200 7.14 22.89 -11.36
CA ILE A 200 5.81 22.44 -10.95
C ILE A 200 5.57 20.99 -11.40
N SER A 201 5.95 20.65 -12.64
CA SER A 201 5.82 19.29 -13.15
C SER A 201 6.61 18.28 -12.31
N SER A 202 7.86 18.62 -11.94
CA SER A 202 8.64 17.76 -11.05
C SER A 202 8.01 17.63 -9.66
N VAL A 203 7.41 18.69 -9.13
CA VAL A 203 6.77 18.67 -7.80
C VAL A 203 5.51 17.81 -7.83
N CYS A 204 4.63 18.02 -8.81
CA CYS A 204 3.42 17.21 -8.99
C CYS A 204 3.77 15.72 -9.12
N GLN A 205 4.75 15.36 -9.95
CA GLN A 205 5.15 13.96 -10.13
C GLN A 205 5.70 13.35 -8.84
N LYS A 206 6.60 14.06 -8.14
CA LYS A 206 7.19 13.57 -6.88
C LYS A 206 6.13 13.41 -5.81
N MET A 207 5.24 14.40 -5.66
CA MET A 207 4.16 14.37 -4.69
C MET A 207 3.20 13.22 -4.98
N MET A 208 2.80 13.01 -6.24
CA MET A 208 1.92 11.90 -6.61
C MET A 208 2.55 10.55 -6.27
N ASN A 209 3.85 10.38 -6.53
CA ASN A 209 4.59 9.17 -6.15
C ASN A 209 4.72 9.00 -4.62
N SER A 210 4.72 10.08 -3.83
CA SER A 210 4.80 10.03 -2.38
C SER A 210 3.47 9.78 -1.69
N LEU A 211 2.36 10.27 -2.26
CA LEU A 211 1.00 10.09 -1.71
C LEU A 211 0.39 8.76 -2.14
N LEU A 212 0.83 8.20 -3.27
CA LEU A 212 0.46 6.89 -3.77
C LEU A 212 1.70 5.99 -3.77
N PRO A 213 2.13 5.43 -2.62
CA PRO A 213 3.17 4.42 -2.62
C PRO A 213 2.77 3.28 -3.55
N VAL A 214 3.78 2.68 -4.20
CA VAL A 214 3.68 1.75 -5.34
C VAL A 214 2.94 0.46 -4.96
N CYS A 215 1.63 0.55 -4.79
CA CYS A 215 0.71 -0.57 -4.56
C CYS A 215 -0.61 -0.37 -5.31
N ASN A 216 -0.74 0.64 -6.18
CA ASN A 216 -1.74 0.61 -7.23
C ASN A 216 -1.20 -0.21 -8.38
N LEU A 217 -1.19 -1.55 -8.23
CA LEU A 217 -1.32 -2.40 -9.40
C LEU A 217 -2.66 -2.02 -10.02
N THR A 218 -2.59 -1.21 -11.07
CA THR A 218 -3.71 -0.93 -11.94
C THR A 218 -4.22 -2.28 -12.41
N VAL A 219 -5.32 -2.74 -11.82
CA VAL A 219 -6.16 -3.75 -12.44
C VAL A 219 -6.68 -3.08 -13.70
N VAL A 220 -6.01 -3.35 -14.81
CA VAL A 220 -6.50 -3.03 -16.15
C VAL A 220 -7.87 -3.71 -16.24
N LYS A 221 -8.92 -2.88 -16.27
CA LYS A 221 -10.28 -3.31 -16.57
C LYS A 221 -10.36 -3.90 -17.97
#